data_AF-Q67ST2-F1
#
_entry.id   AF-Q67ST2-F1
#
_cell.length_a   1.000
_cell.length_b   1.000
_cell.length_c   1.000
_cell.angle_alpha   90.00
_cell.angle_beta   90.00
_cell.angle_gamma   90.00
#
_symmetry.space_group_name_H-M   'P 1'
#
loop_
_entity.id
_entity.type
_entity.pdbx_description
1 polymer ?
#
loop_
_entity_poly.entity_id
_entity_poly.type
_entity_poly.pdbx_seq_one_letter_code
_entity_poly.pdbx_strand_id
1 'polypeptide(L)'
;MAQFRNRPLDGEYPYVWLDAKAVKTRENDRVVNMAAVVAVGVRTTGDREVLGFDLGPAETYEFWVTFLRSLVRRGLGGVRLVISDAHEGLRQAIAEVLQGAAWQRCRVHFMRNLLGYVPKPAQSMVAALVRTVFAQPDIEAAREQLDRVVASLGRRYPKVAALLSEAAEDVLAYMAFPREHWQKIHSTNPLERLMREIGRRVDVVGIFPNAAAALRLIGAVLQEQEDEWRVQRRYLSMQSMAKLALTPSEPEAALVLDA
;
A
#
# COMPACT_ATOMS: atom_id res chain seq x y z
N MET A 1 -18.39 8.75 -14.49
CA MET A 1 -17.44 7.66 -14.13
C MET A 1 -16.12 7.73 -14.88
N ALA A 2 -16.11 7.69 -16.23
CA ALA A 2 -14.88 7.75 -17.02
C ALA A 2 -14.02 9.00 -16.72
N GLN A 3 -14.67 10.16 -16.52
CA GLN A 3 -14.01 11.40 -16.13
C GLN A 3 -13.28 11.28 -14.78
N PHE A 4 -13.93 10.73 -13.74
CA PHE A 4 -13.32 10.55 -12.42
C PHE A 4 -12.14 9.57 -12.45
N ARG A 5 -12.29 8.46 -13.18
CA ARG A 5 -11.24 7.42 -13.31
C ARG A 5 -10.03 7.90 -14.11
N ASN A 6 -10.22 8.76 -15.10
CA ASN A 6 -9.16 9.19 -16.04
C ASN A 6 -8.73 10.65 -15.83
N ARG A 7 -9.15 11.30 -14.73
CA ARG A 7 -8.80 12.70 -14.47
C ARG A 7 -7.28 12.90 -14.35
N PRO A 8 -6.72 14.05 -14.77
CA PRO A 8 -5.36 14.41 -14.44
C PRO A 8 -5.09 14.34 -12.93
N LEU A 9 -3.86 13.98 -12.57
CA LEU A 9 -3.33 14.00 -11.22
C LEU A 9 -2.36 15.19 -11.16
N ASP A 10 -2.76 16.22 -10.45
CA ASP A 10 -1.90 17.40 -10.29
C ASP A 10 -0.96 17.17 -9.11
N GLY A 11 0.19 17.85 -9.06
CA GLY A 11 1.12 17.89 -7.92
C GLY A 11 1.83 16.58 -7.56
N GLU A 12 2.53 16.59 -6.42
CA GLU A 12 3.37 15.49 -5.95
C GLU A 12 2.69 14.64 -4.87
N TYR A 13 2.92 13.33 -4.92
CA TYR A 13 2.32 12.33 -4.04
C TYR A 13 3.38 11.49 -3.32
N PRO A 14 3.99 12.01 -2.23
CA PRO A 14 5.06 11.30 -1.53
C PRO A 14 4.67 9.90 -1.03
N TYR A 15 3.38 9.70 -0.72
CA TYR A 15 2.86 8.42 -0.26
C TYR A 15 1.76 7.90 -1.16
N VAL A 16 1.89 6.65 -1.57
CA VAL A 16 0.90 5.92 -2.36
C VAL A 16 0.59 4.60 -1.66
N TRP A 17 -0.70 4.30 -1.50
CA TRP A 17 -1.17 3.01 -1.04
C TRP A 17 -1.85 2.27 -2.17
N LEU A 18 -1.57 0.98 -2.28
CA LEU A 18 -2.15 0.07 -3.27
C LEU A 18 -2.76 -1.12 -2.54
N ASP A 19 -3.99 -1.45 -2.91
CA ASP A 19 -4.69 -2.62 -2.39
C ASP A 19 -5.64 -3.18 -3.46
N ALA A 20 -6.00 -4.45 -3.30
CA ALA A 20 -6.81 -5.20 -4.23
C ALA A 20 -7.88 -6.01 -3.50
N LYS A 21 -9.04 -6.17 -4.14
CA LYS A 21 -10.10 -7.03 -3.64
C LYS A 21 -10.66 -7.90 -4.76
N ALA A 22 -10.88 -9.18 -4.47
CA ALA A 22 -11.57 -10.08 -5.38
C ALA A 22 -13.03 -9.67 -5.59
N VAL A 23 -13.46 -9.64 -6.85
CA VAL A 23 -14.83 -9.33 -7.30
C VAL A 23 -15.25 -10.37 -8.32
N LYS A 24 -16.46 -10.92 -8.20
CA LYS A 24 -16.98 -11.91 -9.15
C LYS A 24 -17.70 -11.24 -10.30
N THR A 25 -17.34 -11.60 -11.52
CA THR A 25 -17.95 -11.09 -12.76
C THR A 25 -18.31 -12.25 -13.68
N ARG A 26 -19.31 -12.06 -14.56
CA ARG A 26 -19.57 -12.98 -15.68
C ARG A 26 -18.79 -12.52 -16.90
N GLU A 27 -17.93 -13.39 -17.40
CA GLU A 27 -17.12 -13.18 -18.61
C GLU A 27 -17.27 -14.43 -19.49
N ASN A 28 -17.70 -14.25 -20.74
CA ASN A 28 -17.93 -15.34 -21.70
C ASN A 28 -18.75 -16.52 -21.09
N ASP A 29 -19.90 -16.20 -20.50
CA ASP A 29 -20.82 -17.14 -19.83
C ASP A 29 -20.24 -17.91 -18.62
N ARG A 30 -19.08 -17.49 -18.10
CA ARG A 30 -18.44 -18.08 -16.91
C ARG A 30 -18.28 -17.06 -15.80
N VAL A 31 -18.38 -17.51 -14.55
CA VAL A 31 -18.07 -16.68 -13.39
C VAL A 31 -16.57 -16.70 -13.16
N VAL A 32 -15.94 -15.53 -13.20
CA VAL A 32 -14.50 -15.34 -12.95
C VAL A 32 -14.27 -14.39 -11.79
N ASN A 33 -13.21 -14.66 -11.02
CA ASN A 33 -12.72 -13.74 -9.99
C ASN A 33 -11.78 -12.72 -10.66
N MET A 34 -12.15 -11.45 -10.58
CA MET A 34 -11.36 -10.31 -11.02
C MET A 34 -10.80 -9.58 -9.79
N ALA A 35 -9.66 -8.91 -9.93
CA ALA A 35 -9.08 -8.07 -8.91
C ALA A 35 -9.51 -6.61 -9.13
N ALA A 36 -10.32 -6.08 -8.22
CA ALA A 36 -10.58 -4.65 -8.13
C ALA A 36 -9.41 -3.99 -7.41
N VAL A 37 -8.59 -3.24 -8.14
CA VAL A 37 -7.43 -2.54 -7.59
C VAL A 37 -7.74 -1.08 -7.37
N VAL A 38 -7.21 -0.52 -6.29
CA VAL A 38 -7.36 0.91 -5.97
C VAL A 38 -6.01 1.47 -5.53
N ALA A 39 -5.70 2.66 -6.04
CA ALA A 39 -4.60 3.49 -5.60
C ALA A 39 -5.14 4.72 -4.87
N VAL A 40 -4.62 4.98 -3.67
CA VAL A 40 -4.86 6.21 -2.90
C VAL A 40 -3.52 6.89 -2.67
N GLY A 41 -3.48 8.20 -2.78
CA GLY A 41 -2.28 9.00 -2.58
C GLY A 41 -2.50 10.08 -1.54
N VAL A 42 -1.42 10.57 -0.96
CA VAL A 42 -1.42 11.81 -0.19
C VAL A 42 -0.49 12.80 -0.87
N ARG A 43 -1.04 13.97 -1.18
CA ARG A 43 -0.33 15.09 -1.79
C ARG A 43 0.66 15.72 -0.80
N THR A 44 1.66 16.46 -1.27
CA THR A 44 2.53 17.30 -0.42
C THR A 44 1.77 18.31 0.45
N THR A 45 0.54 18.69 0.08
CA THR A 45 -0.34 19.51 0.93
C THR A 45 -0.95 18.72 2.09
N GLY A 46 -0.82 17.39 2.11
CA GLY A 46 -1.38 16.50 3.13
C GLY A 46 -2.82 16.03 2.85
N ASP A 47 -3.40 16.47 1.73
CA ASP A 47 -4.70 16.02 1.25
C ASP A 47 -4.60 14.61 0.68
N ARG A 48 -5.53 13.73 1.06
CA ARG A 48 -5.63 12.37 0.50
C ARG A 48 -6.62 12.35 -0.65
N GLU A 49 -6.34 11.52 -1.65
CA GLU A 49 -7.26 11.32 -2.77
C GLU A 49 -7.13 9.92 -3.40
N VAL A 50 -8.20 9.48 -4.06
CA VAL A 50 -8.19 8.31 -4.93
C VAL A 50 -7.47 8.64 -6.23
N LEU A 51 -6.28 8.06 -6.43
CA LEU A 51 -5.48 8.27 -7.65
C LEU A 51 -6.07 7.52 -8.84
N GLY A 52 -6.59 6.32 -8.61
CA GLY A 52 -7.20 5.52 -9.66
C GLY A 52 -7.69 4.17 -9.16
N PHE A 53 -8.46 3.51 -10.01
CA PHE A 53 -8.95 2.16 -9.77
C PHE A 53 -9.17 1.45 -11.11
N ASP A 54 -9.09 0.13 -11.08
CA ASP A 54 -9.34 -0.72 -12.24
C ASP A 54 -9.82 -2.11 -11.82
N LEU A 55 -10.23 -2.92 -12.79
CA LEU A 55 -10.70 -4.27 -12.60
C LEU A 55 -10.07 -5.18 -13.66
N GLY A 56 -9.28 -6.16 -13.22
CA GLY A 56 -8.51 -7.01 -14.12
C GLY A 56 -8.56 -8.50 -13.76
N PRO A 57 -8.20 -9.38 -14.72
CA PRO A 57 -8.08 -10.81 -14.48
C PRO A 57 -6.82 -11.09 -13.63
N ALA A 58 -7.02 -11.25 -12.32
CA ALA A 58 -5.99 -11.55 -11.32
C ALA A 58 -4.87 -10.51 -11.14
N GLU A 59 -4.12 -10.65 -10.04
CA GLU A 59 -3.06 -9.73 -9.57
C GLU A 59 -1.75 -9.87 -10.38
N THR A 60 -1.83 -10.04 -11.70
CA THR A 60 -0.67 -10.28 -12.57
C THR A 60 0.26 -9.07 -12.62
N TYR A 61 1.54 -9.34 -12.88
CA TYR A 61 2.57 -8.31 -13.06
C TYR A 61 2.16 -7.30 -14.14
N GLU A 62 1.74 -7.80 -15.31
CA GLU A 62 1.42 -6.99 -16.48
C GLU A 62 0.22 -6.06 -16.22
N PHE A 63 -0.75 -6.54 -15.46
CA PHE A 63 -1.89 -5.73 -15.05
C PHE A 63 -1.46 -4.59 -14.13
N TRP A 64 -0.63 -4.88 -13.11
CA TRP A 64 -0.10 -3.85 -12.22
C TRP A 64 0.78 -2.83 -12.94
N VAL A 65 1.65 -3.26 -13.86
CA VAL A 65 2.45 -2.36 -14.70
C VAL A 65 1.53 -1.44 -15.51
N THR A 66 0.51 -1.98 -16.15
CA THR A 66 -0.45 -1.20 -16.95
C THR A 66 -1.20 -0.18 -16.08
N PHE A 67 -1.67 -0.62 -14.91
CA PHE A 67 -2.37 0.23 -13.95
C PHE A 67 -1.47 1.37 -13.45
N LEU A 68 -0.26 1.07 -12.96
CA LEU A 68 0.67 2.07 -12.44
C LEU A 68 1.13 3.05 -13.52
N ARG A 69 1.45 2.58 -14.73
CA ARG A 69 1.79 3.45 -15.87
C ARG A 69 0.63 4.35 -16.26
N SER A 70 -0.62 3.92 -16.07
CA SER A 70 -1.79 4.79 -16.28
C SER A 70 -1.82 5.96 -15.30
N LEU A 71 -1.43 5.74 -14.04
CA LEU A 71 -1.34 6.81 -13.04
C LEU A 71 -0.21 7.78 -13.37
N VAL A 72 0.97 7.28 -13.74
CA VAL A 72 2.11 8.10 -14.15
C VAL A 72 1.76 8.97 -15.36
N ARG A 73 1.14 8.39 -16.40
CA ARG A 73 0.68 9.16 -17.57
C ARG A 73 -0.35 10.24 -17.24
N ARG A 74 -1.10 10.08 -16.15
CA ARG A 74 -2.07 11.07 -15.67
C ARG A 74 -1.43 12.15 -14.80
N GLY A 75 -0.16 12.03 -14.42
CA GLY A 75 0.58 13.02 -13.64
C GLY A 75 1.05 12.55 -12.26
N LEU A 76 0.92 11.26 -11.91
CA LEU A 76 1.49 10.75 -10.66
C LEU A 76 3.02 10.93 -10.65
N GLY A 77 3.51 11.78 -9.74
CA GLY A 77 4.93 12.05 -9.53
C GLY A 77 5.29 12.31 -8.07
N GLY A 78 6.59 12.40 -7.77
CA GLY A 78 7.11 12.68 -6.43
C GLY A 78 6.91 11.55 -5.41
N VAL A 79 6.68 10.31 -5.89
CA VAL A 79 6.43 9.15 -5.01
C VAL A 79 7.71 8.78 -4.26
N ARG A 80 7.64 8.74 -2.94
CA ARG A 80 8.77 8.36 -2.06
C ARG A 80 8.56 7.04 -1.34
N LEU A 81 7.31 6.71 -1.00
CA LEU A 81 6.94 5.43 -0.39
C LEU A 81 5.67 4.86 -1.00
N VAL A 82 5.73 3.60 -1.38
CA VAL A 82 4.56 2.80 -1.76
C VAL A 82 4.25 1.77 -0.70
N ILE A 83 3.01 1.73 -0.22
CA ILE A 83 2.54 0.82 0.83
C ILE A 83 1.54 -0.16 0.21
N SER A 84 1.82 -1.46 0.28
CA SER A 84 0.92 -2.50 -0.24
C SER A 84 1.07 -3.83 0.50
N ASP A 85 0.24 -4.82 0.18
CA ASP A 85 0.61 -6.20 0.49
C ASP A 85 1.75 -6.68 -0.43
N ALA A 86 2.40 -7.78 -0.04
CA ALA A 86 3.53 -8.39 -0.73
C ALA A 86 3.11 -9.34 -1.86
N HIS A 87 2.14 -8.94 -2.68
CA HIS A 87 1.86 -9.66 -3.91
C HIS A 87 3.04 -9.49 -4.87
N GLU A 88 3.61 -10.59 -5.35
CA GLU A 88 4.87 -10.59 -6.11
C GLU A 88 4.79 -9.72 -7.37
N GLY A 89 3.73 -9.90 -8.18
CA GLY A 89 3.52 -9.09 -9.38
C GLY A 89 3.32 -7.60 -9.10
N LEU A 90 2.78 -7.25 -7.93
CA LEU A 90 2.64 -5.85 -7.52
C LEU A 90 3.98 -5.26 -7.12
N ARG A 91 4.75 -5.97 -6.29
CA ARG A 91 6.08 -5.52 -5.83
C ARG A 91 7.02 -5.30 -7.02
N GLN A 92 7.04 -6.23 -7.97
CA GLN A 92 7.84 -6.09 -9.19
C GLN A 92 7.37 -4.88 -10.01
N ALA A 93 6.06 -4.69 -10.20
CA ALA A 93 5.53 -3.57 -10.98
C ALA A 93 5.82 -2.21 -10.33
N ILE A 94 5.78 -2.12 -8.99
CA ILE A 94 6.18 -0.92 -8.26
C ILE A 94 7.64 -0.58 -8.55
N ALA A 95 8.54 -1.57 -8.44
CA ALA A 95 9.97 -1.37 -8.68
C ALA A 95 10.27 -0.93 -10.13
N GLU A 96 9.53 -1.45 -11.12
CA GLU A 96 9.69 -1.06 -12.52
C GLU A 96 9.17 0.37 -12.80
N VAL A 97 7.96 0.68 -12.34
CA VAL A 97 7.22 1.88 -12.77
C VAL A 97 7.47 3.09 -11.88
N LEU A 98 7.65 2.90 -10.58
CA LEU A 98 7.80 3.97 -9.58
C LEU A 98 9.24 4.01 -9.07
N GLN A 99 10.18 4.20 -9.99
CA GLN A 99 11.62 4.20 -9.71
C GLN A 99 11.98 5.26 -8.66
N GLY A 100 12.87 4.91 -7.74
CA GLY A 100 13.29 5.77 -6.64
C GLY A 100 12.35 5.79 -5.43
N ALA A 101 11.15 5.20 -5.53
CA ALA A 101 10.27 5.02 -4.37
C ALA A 101 10.72 3.82 -3.53
N ALA A 102 10.76 3.99 -2.20
CA ALA A 102 10.85 2.88 -1.28
C ALA A 102 9.54 2.08 -1.27
N TRP A 103 9.61 0.81 -0.87
CA TRP A 103 8.44 -0.04 -0.70
C TRP A 103 8.27 -0.48 0.76
N GLN A 104 7.08 -0.28 1.30
CA GLN A 104 6.66 -0.75 2.61
C GLN A 104 5.66 -1.89 2.46
N ARG A 105 6.02 -3.06 2.99
CA ARG A 105 5.07 -4.16 3.17
C ARG A 105 4.11 -3.83 4.29
N CYS A 106 2.82 -3.91 4.02
CA CYS A 106 1.77 -3.64 5.01
C CYS A 106 1.92 -4.53 6.25
N ARG A 107 2.13 -3.92 7.44
CA ARG A 107 2.30 -4.65 8.70
C ARG A 107 1.10 -5.51 9.06
N VAL A 108 -0.11 -5.08 8.74
CA VAL A 108 -1.33 -5.85 9.05
C VAL A 108 -1.37 -7.15 8.27
N HIS A 109 -1.13 -7.08 6.95
CA HIS A 109 -1.05 -8.26 6.08
C HIS A 109 0.12 -9.16 6.47
N PHE A 110 1.29 -8.58 6.73
CA PHE A 110 2.45 -9.31 7.20
C PHE A 110 2.17 -10.08 8.50
N MET A 111 1.60 -9.41 9.51
CA MET A 111 1.26 -10.06 10.78
C MET A 111 0.24 -11.18 10.61
N ARG A 112 -0.77 -11.00 9.75
CA ARG A 112 -1.77 -12.05 9.44
C ARG A 112 -1.09 -13.28 8.81
N ASN A 113 -0.22 -13.06 7.83
CA ASN A 113 0.50 -14.11 7.12
C ASN A 113 1.48 -14.84 8.07
N LEU A 114 2.22 -14.09 8.87
CA LEU A 114 3.16 -14.60 9.86
C LEU A 114 2.46 -15.47 10.92
N LEU A 115 1.34 -15.00 11.48
CA LEU A 115 0.58 -15.73 12.50
C LEU A 115 -0.14 -16.95 11.93
N GLY A 116 -0.36 -17.03 10.63
CA GLY A 116 -0.87 -18.23 9.95
C GLY A 116 0.03 -19.46 10.14
N TYR A 117 1.32 -19.27 10.43
CA TYR A 117 2.28 -20.33 10.74
C TYR A 117 2.42 -20.64 12.23
N VAL A 118 1.61 -20.02 13.08
CA VAL A 118 1.64 -20.18 14.54
C VAL A 118 0.37 -20.88 15.01
N PRO A 119 0.46 -21.94 15.83
CA PRO A 119 -0.71 -22.57 16.44
C PRO A 119 -1.56 -21.55 17.22
N LYS A 120 -2.89 -21.62 17.07
CA LYS A 120 -3.83 -20.65 17.67
C LYS A 120 -3.53 -20.27 19.13
N PRO A 121 -3.23 -21.21 20.06
CA PRO A 121 -2.94 -20.86 21.45
C PRO A 121 -1.70 -19.98 21.66
N ALA A 122 -0.75 -20.02 20.73
CA ALA A 122 0.50 -19.26 20.82
C ALA A 122 0.47 -17.93 20.04
N GLN A 123 -0.55 -17.70 19.21
CA GLN A 123 -0.60 -16.52 18.33
C GLN A 123 -0.56 -15.21 19.12
N SER A 124 -1.26 -15.10 20.25
CA SER A 124 -1.26 -13.89 21.06
C SER A 124 0.13 -13.54 21.59
N MET A 125 0.89 -14.55 22.05
CA MET A 125 2.26 -14.37 22.54
C MET A 125 3.21 -13.96 21.41
N VAL A 126 3.19 -14.68 20.29
CA VAL A 126 4.05 -14.34 19.13
C VAL A 126 3.71 -12.95 18.60
N ALA A 127 2.42 -12.61 18.52
CA ALA A 127 1.99 -11.30 18.06
C ALA A 127 2.44 -10.16 18.99
N ALA A 128 2.46 -10.39 20.30
CA ALA A 128 2.95 -9.41 21.27
C ALA A 128 4.45 -9.21 21.13
N LEU A 129 5.20 -10.31 20.98
CA LEU A 129 6.64 -10.28 20.80
C LEU A 129 7.05 -9.54 19.51
N VAL A 130 6.44 -9.86 18.36
CA VAL A 130 6.73 -9.16 17.08
C VAL A 130 6.31 -7.70 17.15
N ARG A 131 5.24 -7.36 17.87
CA ARG A 131 4.84 -5.94 18.08
C ARG A 131 5.90 -5.11 18.79
N THR A 132 6.78 -5.71 19.60
CA THR A 132 7.88 -4.97 20.24
C THR A 132 8.88 -4.41 19.24
N VAL A 133 9.06 -5.06 18.09
CA VAL A 133 9.92 -4.58 16.98
C VAL A 133 9.42 -3.22 16.47
N PHE A 134 8.12 -3.08 16.32
CA PHE A 134 7.51 -1.88 15.77
C PHE A 134 7.28 -0.76 16.79
N ALA A 135 7.50 -1.05 18.08
CA ALA A 135 7.34 -0.09 19.17
C ALA A 135 8.60 0.78 19.39
N GLN A 136 9.66 0.54 18.61
CA GLN A 136 10.96 1.16 18.81
C GLN A 136 10.98 2.65 18.40
N PRO A 137 11.89 3.46 18.99
CA PRO A 137 11.97 4.90 18.73
C PRO A 137 12.47 5.25 17.32
N ASP A 138 13.31 4.40 16.73
CA ASP A 138 13.99 4.60 15.46
C ASP A 138 14.26 3.24 14.77
N ILE A 139 14.76 3.30 13.54
CA ILE A 139 15.01 2.12 12.69
C ILE A 139 16.13 1.22 13.25
N GLU A 140 17.15 1.80 13.89
CA GLU A 140 18.28 1.03 14.43
C GLU A 140 17.83 0.20 15.64
N ALA A 141 17.12 0.82 16.58
CA ALA A 141 16.50 0.11 17.70
C ALA A 141 15.49 -0.95 17.22
N ALA A 142 14.75 -0.68 16.14
CA ALA A 142 13.84 -1.65 15.52
C ALA A 142 14.56 -2.87 14.95
N ARG A 143 15.67 -2.67 14.21
CA ARG A 143 16.51 -3.75 13.67
C ARG A 143 17.10 -4.61 14.78
N GLU A 144 17.67 -4.00 15.82
CA GLU A 144 18.18 -4.74 16.97
C GLU A 144 17.09 -5.56 17.68
N GLN A 145 15.90 -4.97 17.86
CA GLN A 145 14.79 -5.68 18.48
C GLN A 145 14.29 -6.81 17.59
N LEU A 146 14.30 -6.62 16.27
CA LEU A 146 13.97 -7.67 15.31
C LEU A 146 14.91 -8.86 15.45
N ASP A 147 16.23 -8.63 15.51
CA ASP A 147 17.22 -9.70 15.68
C ASP A 147 17.00 -10.49 16.98
N ARG A 148 16.73 -9.79 18.08
CA ARG A 148 16.38 -10.43 19.38
C ARG A 148 15.12 -11.28 19.26
N VAL A 149 14.08 -10.78 18.58
CA VAL A 149 12.83 -11.51 18.37
C VAL A 149 13.05 -12.73 17.47
N VAL A 150 13.77 -12.59 16.36
CA VAL A 150 14.13 -13.68 15.45
C VAL A 150 14.86 -14.79 16.20
N ALA A 151 15.89 -14.45 16.99
CA ALA A 151 16.64 -15.41 17.79
C ALA A 151 15.74 -16.16 18.79
N SER A 152 14.86 -15.43 19.50
CA SER A 152 13.96 -16.04 20.49
C SER A 152 12.91 -16.97 19.88
N LEU A 153 12.44 -16.67 18.66
CA LEU A 153 11.44 -17.47 17.96
C LEU A 153 12.06 -18.64 17.19
N GLY A 154 13.34 -18.54 16.79
CA GLY A 154 14.00 -19.45 15.86
C GLY A 154 13.92 -20.93 16.25
N ARG A 155 14.00 -21.26 17.54
CA ARG A 155 13.91 -22.66 18.00
C ARG A 155 12.51 -23.25 17.87
N ARG A 156 11.47 -22.49 18.25
CA ARG A 156 10.09 -23.01 18.35
C ARG A 156 9.26 -22.73 17.08
N TYR A 157 9.58 -21.66 16.39
CA TYR A 157 8.88 -21.20 15.19
C TYR A 157 9.90 -20.77 14.11
N PRO A 158 10.73 -21.69 13.60
CA PRO A 158 11.80 -21.36 12.65
C PRO A 158 11.29 -20.66 11.39
N LYS A 159 10.13 -21.08 10.86
CA LYS A 159 9.50 -20.43 9.70
C LYS A 159 9.06 -18.99 9.99
N VAL A 160 8.59 -18.70 11.20
CA VAL A 160 8.20 -17.35 11.61
C VAL A 160 9.43 -16.45 11.73
N ALA A 161 10.51 -16.98 12.33
CA ALA A 161 11.77 -16.27 12.45
C ALA A 161 12.37 -15.93 11.08
N ALA A 162 12.38 -16.90 10.13
CA ALA A 162 12.82 -16.68 8.76
C ALA A 162 11.99 -15.61 8.05
N LEU A 163 10.65 -15.72 8.08
CA LEU A 163 9.75 -14.73 7.46
C LEU A 163 9.93 -13.32 8.04
N LEU A 164 10.21 -13.20 9.34
CA LEU A 164 10.46 -11.92 9.99
C LEU A 164 11.81 -11.33 9.59
N SER A 165 12.85 -12.15 9.52
CA SER A 165 14.19 -11.74 9.08
C SER A 165 14.19 -11.31 7.61
N GLU A 166 13.61 -12.11 6.72
CA GLU A 166 13.51 -11.81 5.28
C GLU A 166 12.72 -10.54 4.99
N ALA A 167 11.67 -10.26 5.78
CA ALA A 167 10.82 -9.10 5.57
C ALA A 167 11.31 -7.84 6.29
N ALA A 168 12.44 -7.88 7.02
CA ALA A 168 12.87 -6.83 7.94
C ALA A 168 12.91 -5.44 7.28
N GLU A 169 13.62 -5.31 6.17
CA GLU A 169 13.73 -4.05 5.43
C GLU A 169 12.37 -3.59 4.90
N ASP A 170 11.56 -4.52 4.37
CA ASP A 170 10.26 -4.21 3.79
C ASP A 170 9.22 -3.78 4.84
N VAL A 171 9.24 -4.34 6.06
CA VAL A 171 8.27 -4.02 7.12
C VAL A 171 8.68 -2.84 7.99
N LEU A 172 9.95 -2.42 7.92
CA LEU A 172 10.50 -1.27 8.63
C LEU A 172 10.77 -0.04 7.75
N ALA A 173 10.63 -0.13 6.43
CA ALA A 173 10.89 0.96 5.48
C ALA A 173 10.24 2.31 5.87
N TYR A 174 9.04 2.28 6.45
CA TYR A 174 8.33 3.47 6.92
C TYR A 174 9.11 4.28 7.97
N MET A 175 10.05 3.66 8.70
CA MET A 175 10.83 4.30 9.75
C MET A 175 11.88 5.29 9.22
N ALA A 176 12.18 5.25 7.92
CA ALA A 176 13.01 6.26 7.26
C ALA A 176 12.29 7.62 7.04
N PHE A 177 10.98 7.68 7.30
CA PHE A 177 10.15 8.87 7.13
C PHE A 177 9.87 9.55 8.48
N PRO A 178 9.37 10.81 8.51
CA PRO A 178 9.08 11.50 9.76
C PRO A 178 8.21 10.68 10.71
N ARG A 179 8.62 10.59 11.98
CA ARG A 179 7.98 9.74 13.02
C ARG A 179 6.48 9.97 13.18
N GLU A 180 6.03 11.19 13.03
CA GLU A 180 4.60 11.56 13.07
C GLU A 180 3.76 10.96 11.93
N HIS A 181 4.39 10.58 10.81
CA HIS A 181 3.72 9.91 9.70
C HIS A 181 3.54 8.41 9.96
N TRP A 182 4.40 7.79 10.77
CA TRP A 182 4.52 6.33 10.89
C TRP A 182 3.19 5.63 11.11
N GLN A 183 2.32 6.17 11.98
CA GLN A 183 0.99 5.58 12.25
C GLN A 183 0.09 5.47 11.01
N LYS A 184 0.35 6.28 9.99
CA LYS A 184 -0.43 6.35 8.74
C LYS A 184 0.18 5.53 7.61
N ILE A 185 1.51 5.37 7.59
CA ILE A 185 2.26 4.77 6.47
C ILE A 185 2.79 3.35 6.73
N HIS A 186 2.63 2.80 7.93
CA HIS A 186 3.12 1.45 8.24
C HIS A 186 2.20 0.31 7.77
N SER A 187 1.01 0.64 7.25
CA SER A 187 0.03 -0.31 6.73
C SER A 187 -0.91 0.33 5.70
N THR A 188 -1.71 -0.50 5.05
CA THR A 188 -2.83 -0.10 4.18
C THR A 188 -4.10 0.24 4.96
N ASN A 189 -4.02 0.49 6.29
CA ASN A 189 -5.13 1.01 7.10
C ASN A 189 -5.93 2.16 6.45
N PRO A 190 -5.29 3.14 5.76
CA PRO A 190 -6.05 4.23 5.14
C PRO A 190 -7.02 3.74 4.06
N LEU A 191 -6.68 2.64 3.39
CA LEU A 191 -7.53 1.94 2.42
C LEU A 191 -8.51 0.98 3.08
N GLU A 192 -8.23 0.44 4.27
CA GLU A 192 -9.06 -0.64 4.86
C GLU A 192 -10.55 -0.26 5.00
N ARG A 193 -10.85 0.97 5.43
CA ARG A 193 -12.25 1.44 5.53
C ARG A 193 -12.89 1.51 4.15
N LEU A 194 -12.17 2.06 3.17
CA LEU A 194 -12.64 2.21 1.80
C LEU A 194 -12.84 0.84 1.13
N MET A 195 -11.89 -0.08 1.26
CA MET A 195 -11.98 -1.45 0.74
C MET A 195 -13.08 -2.26 1.41
N ARG A 196 -13.35 -2.01 2.69
CA ARG A 196 -14.49 -2.61 3.40
C ARG A 196 -15.81 -2.07 2.87
N GLU A 197 -15.91 -0.78 2.58
CA GLU A 197 -17.11 -0.19 2.00
C GLU A 197 -17.35 -0.70 0.57
N ILE A 198 -16.32 -0.75 -0.26
CA ILE A 198 -16.37 -1.41 -1.58
C ILE A 198 -16.87 -2.84 -1.42
N GLY A 199 -16.31 -3.60 -0.47
CA GLY A 199 -16.71 -4.97 -0.20
C GLY A 199 -18.18 -5.09 0.19
N ARG A 200 -18.68 -4.25 1.11
CA ARG A 200 -20.10 -4.24 1.48
C ARG A 200 -21.03 -4.07 0.28
N ARG A 201 -20.68 -3.21 -0.67
CA ARG A 201 -21.49 -2.97 -1.88
C ARG A 201 -21.35 -4.09 -2.92
N VAL A 202 -20.14 -4.61 -3.10
CA VAL A 202 -19.86 -5.75 -3.98
C VAL A 202 -20.53 -7.03 -3.50
N ASP A 203 -20.47 -7.31 -2.20
CA ASP A 203 -20.98 -8.54 -1.59
C ASP A 203 -22.51 -8.63 -1.70
N VAL A 204 -23.22 -7.49 -1.67
CA VAL A 204 -24.67 -7.42 -1.91
C VAL A 204 -25.03 -7.81 -3.35
N VAL A 205 -24.23 -7.42 -4.34
CA VAL A 205 -24.45 -7.80 -5.74
C VAL A 205 -24.09 -9.27 -5.98
N GLY A 206 -23.08 -9.78 -5.28
CA GLY A 206 -22.60 -11.15 -5.41
C GLY A 206 -21.83 -11.38 -6.71
N ILE A 207 -22.54 -11.53 -7.83
CA ILE A 207 -21.95 -11.78 -9.16
C ILE A 207 -22.39 -10.67 -10.12
N PHE A 208 -21.42 -9.89 -10.61
CA PHE A 208 -21.69 -8.84 -11.58
C PHE A 208 -21.91 -9.42 -12.98
N PRO A 209 -22.77 -8.79 -13.82
CA PRO A 209 -23.02 -9.26 -15.18
C PRO A 209 -21.83 -9.07 -16.14
N ASN A 210 -20.88 -8.19 -15.82
CA ASN A 210 -19.62 -7.97 -16.53
C ASN A 210 -18.71 -7.04 -15.71
N ALA A 211 -17.43 -6.97 -16.09
CA ALA A 211 -16.45 -6.06 -15.47
C ALA A 211 -16.89 -4.59 -15.46
N ALA A 212 -17.54 -4.10 -16.53
CA ALA A 212 -17.98 -2.71 -16.61
C ALA A 212 -19.03 -2.34 -15.54
N ALA A 213 -19.92 -3.27 -15.18
CA ALA A 213 -20.90 -3.08 -14.11
C ALA A 213 -20.24 -2.97 -12.73
N ALA A 214 -19.25 -3.82 -12.46
CA ALA A 214 -18.46 -3.76 -11.22
C ALA A 214 -17.69 -2.44 -11.11
N LEU A 215 -17.00 -2.03 -12.19
CA LEU A 215 -16.29 -0.75 -12.25
C LEU A 215 -17.19 0.46 -11.97
N ARG A 216 -18.44 0.46 -12.46
CA ARG A 216 -19.39 1.55 -12.19
C ARG A 216 -19.75 1.65 -10.71
N LEU A 217 -20.02 0.53 -10.05
CA LEU A 217 -20.37 0.53 -8.63
C LEU A 217 -19.18 0.90 -7.76
N ILE A 218 -18.01 0.30 -8.00
CA ILE A 218 -16.78 0.59 -7.26
C ILE A 218 -16.42 2.06 -7.42
N GLY A 219 -16.47 2.58 -8.65
CA GLY A 219 -16.16 3.97 -8.91
C GLY A 219 -17.14 4.95 -8.24
N ALA A 220 -18.42 4.57 -8.09
CA ALA A 220 -19.40 5.42 -7.40
C ALA A 220 -19.09 5.53 -5.91
N VAL A 221 -18.75 4.40 -5.26
CA VAL A 221 -18.30 4.36 -3.87
C VAL A 221 -17.02 5.19 -3.68
N LEU A 222 -16.07 5.06 -4.60
CA LEU A 222 -14.81 5.82 -4.55
C LEU A 222 -15.04 7.32 -4.71
N GLN A 223 -15.95 7.72 -5.61
CA GLN A 223 -16.27 9.13 -5.83
C GLN A 223 -16.97 9.74 -4.61
N GLU A 224 -17.93 9.02 -4.01
CA GLU A 224 -18.56 9.45 -2.75
C GLU A 224 -17.53 9.61 -1.63
N GLN A 225 -16.63 8.64 -1.49
CA GLN A 225 -15.59 8.68 -0.46
C GLN A 225 -14.59 9.83 -0.68
N GLU A 226 -14.24 10.14 -1.92
CA GLU A 226 -13.41 11.30 -2.29
C GLU A 226 -14.08 12.61 -1.86
N ASP A 227 -15.37 12.78 -2.15
CA ASP A 227 -16.11 13.99 -1.78
C ASP A 227 -16.17 14.18 -0.26
N GLU A 228 -16.30 13.09 0.52
CA GLU A 228 -16.15 13.15 1.98
C GLU A 228 -14.76 13.59 2.42
N TRP A 229 -13.70 13.12 1.75
CA TRP A 229 -12.32 13.47 2.12
C TRP A 229 -12.01 14.94 1.86
N ARG A 230 -12.57 15.51 0.79
CA ARG A 230 -12.38 16.91 0.41
C ARG A 230 -12.93 17.90 1.44
N VAL A 231 -13.95 17.52 2.22
CA VAL A 231 -14.53 18.36 3.27
C VAL A 231 -13.97 18.07 4.66
N GLN A 232 -13.18 17.00 4.80
CA GLN A 232 -12.55 16.63 6.07
C GLN A 232 -11.25 17.40 6.30
N ARG A 233 -10.74 17.31 7.54
CA ARG A 233 -9.37 17.75 7.82
C ARG A 233 -8.38 16.94 6.97
N ARG A 234 -7.29 17.60 6.59
CA ARG A 234 -6.17 16.98 5.88
C ARG A 234 -5.72 15.70 6.57
N TYR A 235 -5.34 14.72 5.76
CA TYR A 235 -4.94 13.42 6.26
C TYR A 235 -3.61 13.48 7.02
N LEU A 236 -2.69 14.29 6.50
CA LEU A 236 -1.46 14.73 7.15
C LEU A 236 -1.43 16.26 7.17
N SER A 237 -0.82 16.88 8.18
CA SER A 237 -0.75 18.34 8.23
C SER A 237 0.29 18.86 7.21
N MET A 238 0.08 20.05 6.67
CA MET A 238 1.08 20.67 5.77
C MET A 238 2.44 20.83 6.45
N GLN A 239 2.46 21.20 7.74
CA GLN A 239 3.68 21.33 8.53
C GLN A 239 4.44 19.99 8.63
N SER A 240 3.71 18.90 8.79
CA SER A 240 4.25 17.54 8.87
C SER A 240 4.81 17.10 7.52
N MET A 241 4.07 17.36 6.43
CA MET A 241 4.51 17.04 5.06
C MET A 241 5.75 17.84 4.65
N ALA A 242 5.89 19.09 5.09
CA ALA A 242 7.07 19.92 4.79
C ALA A 242 8.39 19.29 5.29
N LYS A 243 8.34 18.43 6.31
CA LYS A 243 9.53 17.71 6.80
C LYS A 243 10.10 16.71 5.79
N LEU A 244 9.32 16.31 4.79
CA LEU A 244 9.83 15.47 3.69
C LEU A 244 10.83 16.21 2.81
N ALA A 245 10.70 17.54 2.66
CA ALA A 245 11.69 18.35 1.94
C ALA A 245 13.02 18.47 2.69
N LEU A 246 13.02 18.23 4.01
CA LEU A 246 14.20 18.31 4.88
C LEU A 246 14.94 16.98 5.03
N THR A 247 14.40 15.90 4.46
CA THR A 247 15.09 14.60 4.41
C THR A 247 15.97 14.61 3.16
N PRO A 248 17.31 14.53 3.27
CA PRO A 248 18.19 14.62 2.11
C PRO A 248 17.80 13.55 1.09
N SER A 249 17.44 13.97 -0.12
CA SER A 249 17.63 13.13 -1.30
C SER A 249 19.09 13.32 -1.70
N GLU A 250 19.97 12.37 -1.41
CA GLU A 250 21.31 12.39 -2.01
C GLU A 250 21.44 11.33 -3.12
N PRO A 251 22.15 11.61 -4.21
CA PRO A 251 22.32 12.91 -4.86
C PRO A 251 21.89 12.91 -6.34
N GLU A 252 21.52 14.08 -6.83
CA GLU A 252 21.59 14.42 -8.26
C GLU A 252 22.98 14.05 -8.78
N ALA A 253 23.01 13.27 -9.86
CA ALA A 253 24.23 12.88 -10.53
C ALA A 253 25.10 14.11 -10.80
N ALA A 254 26.36 14.03 -10.36
CA ALA A 254 27.40 14.97 -10.72
C ALA A 254 27.37 15.20 -12.24
N LEU A 255 26.98 16.41 -12.64
CA LEU A 255 27.28 16.94 -13.96
C LEU A 255 28.80 16.87 -14.11
N VAL A 256 29.22 15.95 -14.98
CA VAL A 256 30.57 15.80 -15.50
C VAL A 256 30.97 17.16 -16.09
N LEU A 257 31.77 17.91 -15.35
CA LEU A 257 32.66 18.93 -15.90
C LEU A 257 33.99 18.23 -16.15
N ASP A 258 34.16 17.77 -17.40
CA ASP A 258 35.44 17.62 -18.05
C ASP A 258 35.22 17.83 -19.55
N ALA A 259 35.43 19.08 -19.98
CA ALA A 259 35.67 19.49 -21.36
C ALA A 259 36.63 20.68 -21.34
#